data_AF-A0A0G0MBP2-F1
#
_entry.id   AF-A0A0G0MBP2-F1
#
_cell.length_a   1.000
_cell.length_b   1.000
_cell.length_c   1.000
_cell.angle_alpha   90.00
_cell.angle_beta   90.00
_cell.angle_gamma   90.00
#
_symmetry.space_group_name_H-M   'P 1'
#
loop_
_entity.id
_entity.type
_entity.pdbx_description
1 polymer ?
#
loop_
_entity_poly.entity_id
_entity_poly.type
_entity_poly.pdbx_seq_one_letter_code
_entity_poly.pdbx_strand_id
1 'polypeptide(L)' 'MTDSINSAKDDAIEETPDEEVAELMETHDLDKDTAERVQEIMEDLGVDEDDAVEIEESL' A
#
# COMPACT_ATOMS: atom_id res chain seq x y z
N MET A 1 29.47 16.35 32.49
CA MET A 1 29.55 15.89 31.09
C MET A 1 28.13 15.99 30.56
N THR A 2 27.99 16.81 29.53
CA THR A 2 26.74 17.27 28.93
C THR A 2 25.97 16.13 28.28
N ASP A 3 24.67 16.12 28.58
CA ASP A 3 23.53 15.64 27.79
C ASP A 3 23.79 14.52 26.79
N SER A 4 23.46 13.30 27.21
CA SER A 4 23.22 12.18 26.29
C SER A 4 22.00 12.52 25.44
N ILE A 5 22.29 13.09 24.27
CA ILE A 5 21.38 13.42 23.19
C ILE A 5 20.42 12.24 22.99
N ASN A 6 19.14 12.57 23.17
CA ASN A 6 17.98 11.77 22.82
C ASN A 6 18.19 11.21 21.40
N SER A 7 18.59 9.95 21.30
CA SER A 7 18.70 9.24 20.03
C SER A 7 17.29 8.80 19.62
N ALA A 8 16.41 9.77 19.41
CA ALA A 8 15.23 9.58 18.61
C ALA A 8 15.74 9.30 17.19
N LYS A 9 15.88 8.01 16.88
CA LYS A 9 15.97 7.51 15.50
C LYS A 9 14.65 7.85 14.84
N ASP A 10 14.61 9.08 14.36
CA ASP A 10 13.74 9.53 13.28
C ASP A 10 14.44 9.02 12.01
N ASP A 11 14.12 7.79 11.62
CA ASP A 11 14.50 7.23 10.33
C ASP A 11 13.30 6.42 9.84
N ALA A 12 12.53 7.10 9.00
CA ALA A 12 11.52 6.58 8.10
C ALA A 12 10.53 5.60 8.73
N ILE A 13 9.36 6.11 9.14
CA ILE A 13 8.14 5.42 8.71
C ILE A 13 8.17 5.44 7.17
N GLU A 14 8.90 4.50 6.56
CA GLU A 14 8.42 3.97 5.29
C GLU A 14 6.98 3.59 5.60
N GLU A 15 6.05 4.37 5.08
CA GLU A 15 4.64 4.02 5.08
C GLU A 15 4.57 2.75 4.23
N THR A 16 4.83 1.64 4.90
CA THR A 16 4.69 0.31 4.37
C THR A 16 3.28 0.26 3.82
N PRO A 17 3.12 -0.13 2.54
CA PRO A 17 1.79 -0.32 2.01
C PRO A 17 0.99 -1.18 2.98
N ASP A 18 -0.31 -0.91 3.11
CA ASP A 18 -1.19 -1.70 3.95
C ASP A 18 -1.08 -3.18 3.57
N GLU A 19 -1.39 -4.08 4.50
CA GLU A 19 -1.25 -5.52 4.30
C GLU A 19 -1.99 -5.98 3.03
N GLU A 20 -3.18 -5.41 2.78
CA GLU A 20 -3.97 -5.66 1.57
C GLU A 20 -3.29 -5.13 0.29
N VAL A 21 -2.72 -3.91 0.33
CA VAL A 21 -1.97 -3.34 -0.81
C VAL A 21 -0.71 -4.15 -1.08
N ALA A 22 0.00 -4.57 -0.03
CA ALA A 22 1.21 -5.37 -0.13
C ALA A 22 0.92 -6.75 -0.72
N GLU A 23 -0.19 -7.38 -0.34
CA GLU A 23 -0.66 -8.64 -0.94
C GLU A 23 -0.94 -8.44 -2.43
N LEU A 24 -1.71 -7.42 -2.82
CA LEU A 24 -2.00 -7.09 -4.23
C LEU A 24 -0.72 -6.90 -5.07
N MET A 25 0.29 -6.24 -4.51
CA MET A 25 1.59 -6.07 -5.18
C MET A 25 2.31 -7.42 -5.38
N GLU A 26 2.21 -8.36 -4.43
CA GLU A 26 2.86 -9.68 -4.53
C GLU A 26 2.08 -10.65 -5.43
N THR A 27 0.74 -10.66 -5.35
CA THR A 27 -0.14 -11.60 -6.06
C THR A 27 -0.32 -11.21 -7.52
N HIS A 28 -0.51 -9.92 -7.81
CA HIS A 28 -0.78 -9.41 -9.15
C HIS A 28 0.42 -8.69 -9.79
N ASP A 29 1.58 -8.64 -9.11
CA ASP A 29 2.79 -7.96 -9.59
C ASP A 29 2.51 -6.47 -9.92
N LEU A 30 1.68 -5.83 -9.09
CA LEU A 30 1.27 -4.44 -9.26
C LEU A 30 2.26 -3.49 -8.58
N ASP A 31 2.40 -2.30 -9.17
CA ASP A 31 3.07 -1.18 -8.50
C ASP A 31 2.22 -0.68 -7.33
N LYS A 32 2.87 -0.06 -6.32
CA LYS A 32 2.19 0.47 -5.13
C LYS A 32 1.00 1.38 -5.46
N ASP A 33 1.20 2.31 -6.40
CA ASP A 33 0.15 3.25 -6.81
C ASP A 33 -1.07 2.53 -7.43
N THR A 34 -0.84 1.43 -8.16
CA THR A 34 -1.90 0.62 -8.76
C THR A 34 -2.58 -0.24 -7.71
N ALA A 35 -1.83 -0.89 -6.83
CA ALA A 35 -2.38 -1.68 -5.74
C ALA A 35 -3.25 -0.83 -4.78
N GLU A 36 -2.84 0.41 -4.48
CA GLU A 36 -3.66 1.36 -3.68
C GLU A 36 -4.98 1.69 -4.39
N ARG A 37 -4.96 1.92 -5.71
CA ARG A 37 -6.20 2.14 -6.48
C ARG A 37 -7.09 0.91 -6.53
N VAL A 38 -6.52 -0.27 -6.71
CA VAL A 38 -7.26 -1.54 -6.75
C VAL A 38 -7.93 -1.78 -5.41
N GLN A 39 -7.23 -1.53 -4.29
CA GLN A 39 -7.82 -1.57 -2.96
C GLN A 39 -8.99 -0.58 -2.84
N GLU A 40 -8.82 0.67 -3.29
CA GLU A 40 -9.87 1.69 -3.28
C GLU A 40 -11.11 1.22 -4.09
N ILE A 41 -10.90 0.60 -5.26
CA ILE A 41 -11.97 0.06 -6.11
C ILE A 41 -12.69 -1.10 -5.42
N MET A 42 -11.96 -2.02 -4.76
CA MET A 42 -12.56 -3.11 -3.98
C MET A 42 -13.45 -2.58 -2.86
N GLU A 43 -13.01 -1.55 -2.14
CA GLU A 43 -13.80 -0.94 -1.06
C GLU A 43 -15.02 -0.16 -1.59
N ASP A 44 -14.83 0.63 -2.65
CA ASP A 44 -15.88 1.50 -3.21
C ASP A 44 -16.98 0.71 -3.92
N LEU A 45 -16.60 -0.31 -4.68
CA LEU A 45 -17.54 -1.12 -5.48
C LEU A 45 -17.95 -2.42 -4.78
N GLY A 46 -17.22 -2.84 -3.74
CA GLY A 46 -17.44 -4.11 -3.06
C GLY A 46 -17.18 -5.31 -3.95
N VAL A 47 -16.16 -5.21 -4.82
CA VAL A 47 -15.74 -6.27 -5.77
C VAL A 47 -14.55 -7.04 -5.21
N ASP A 48 -14.19 -8.16 -5.83
CA ASP A 48 -13.00 -8.91 -5.47
C ASP A 48 -11.72 -8.34 -6.12
N GLU A 49 -10.57 -8.87 -5.69
CA GLU A 49 -9.23 -8.46 -6.13
C GLU A 49 -9.05 -8.62 -7.65
N ASP A 50 -9.49 -9.75 -8.22
CA ASP A 50 -9.43 -9.99 -9.66
C ASP A 50 -10.31 -8.99 -10.45
N ASP A 51 -11.57 -8.79 -10.05
CA ASP A 51 -12.48 -7.85 -10.71
C ASP A 51 -11.96 -6.39 -10.57
N ALA A 52 -11.42 -6.01 -9.42
CA ALA A 52 -10.90 -4.67 -9.20
C ALA A 52 -9.68 -4.35 -10.09
N VAL A 53 -8.78 -5.32 -10.31
CA VAL A 53 -7.65 -5.18 -11.23
C VAL A 53 -8.14 -4.98 -12.66
N GLU A 54 -9.11 -5.79 -13.12
CA GLU A 54 -9.67 -5.62 -14.48
C GLU A 54 -10.34 -4.25 -14.66
N ILE A 55 -10.95 -3.70 -13.60
CA ILE A 55 -11.55 -2.36 -13.60
C ILE A 55 -10.48 -1.27 -13.66
N GLU A 56 -9.38 -1.40 -12.91
CA GLU A 56 -8.26 -0.44 -12.94
C GLU A 56 -7.62 -0.38 -14.33
N GLU A 57 -7.37 -1.54 -14.97
CA GLU A 57 -6.81 -1.62 -16.32
C GLU A 57 -7.77 -1.07 -17.41
N SER A 58 -9.06 -0.95 -17.09
CA SER A 58 -10.10 -0.47 -18.02
C SER A 58 -10.33 1.05 -17.96
N LEU A 59 -9.69 1.77 -17.03
CA LEU A 59 -9.81 3.23 -16.84
C LEU A 59 -8.84 4.04 -17.71
#